data_AF-A0A1I2Z9G2-F1
#
_entry.id   AF-A0A1I2Z9G2-F1
#
_cell.length_a   1.000
_cell.length_b   1.000
_cell.length_c   1.000
_cell.angle_alpha   90.00
_cell.angle_beta   90.00
_cell.angle_gamma   90.00
#
_symmetry.space_group_name_H-M   'P 1'
#
loop_
_entity.id
_entity.type
_entity.pdbx_description
1 polymer ?
#
loop_
_entity_poly.entity_id
_entity_poly.type
_entity_poly.pdbx_seq_one_letter_code
_entity_poly.pdbx_strand_id
1 'polypeptide(L)' 'MSRIATAEMLQLRELLQMESNSVAKAKATQSLIQDDEMLTLAKSGIQASEARIKNLQKFISENDIVATEVH' A
#
# COMPACT_ATOMS: atom_id res chain seq x y z
N MET A 1 -24.02 3.44 1.16
CA MET A 1 -22.54 3.46 1.15
C MET A 1 -22.10 4.79 0.57
N SER A 2 -21.14 5.48 1.18
CA SER A 2 -20.58 6.71 0.61
C SER A 2 -19.86 6.33 -0.69
N ARG A 3 -20.21 6.96 -1.81
CA ARG A 3 -19.54 6.72 -3.09
C ARG A 3 -18.22 7.47 -3.08
N ILE A 4 -17.11 6.76 -3.28
CA ILE A 4 -15.79 7.39 -3.39
C ILE A 4 -15.76 8.22 -4.68
N ALA A 5 -15.43 9.49 -4.57
CA ALA A 5 -15.31 10.37 -5.72
C ALA A 5 -14.07 9.96 -6.56
N THR A 6 -14.11 10.24 -7.87
CA THR A 6 -12.99 9.94 -8.77
C THR A 6 -11.67 10.54 -8.29
N ALA A 7 -11.70 11.75 -7.73
CA ALA A 7 -10.54 12.42 -7.16
C ALA A 7 -9.96 11.67 -5.94
N GLU A 8 -10.82 11.17 -5.04
CA GLU A 8 -10.41 10.36 -3.89
C GLU A 8 -9.84 9.01 -4.34
N MET A 9 -10.44 8.39 -5.37
CA MET A 9 -9.92 7.15 -5.95
C MET A 9 -8.53 7.34 -6.56
N LEU A 10 -8.29 8.48 -7.24
CA LEU A 10 -6.97 8.83 -7.75
C LEU A 10 -5.95 8.97 -6.62
N GLN A 11 -6.31 9.71 -5.56
CA GLN A 11 -5.45 9.88 -4.38
C GLN A 11 -5.12 8.54 -3.69
N LEU A 12 -6.08 7.61 -3.60
CA LEU A 12 -5.86 6.28 -3.05
C LEU A 12 -4.88 5.46 -3.91
N ARG A 13 -4.96 5.57 -5.23
CA ARG A 13 -4.03 4.91 -6.16
C ARG A 13 -2.62 5.51 -6.07
N GLU A 14 -2.51 6.83 -5.93
CA GLU A 14 -1.22 7.50 -5.68
C GLU A 14 -0.60 7.05 -4.34
N LEU A 15 -1.40 6.97 -3.28
CA LEU A 15 -0.97 6.46 -1.98
C LEU A 15 -0.47 5.02 -2.08
N LEU A 16 -1.21 4.15 -2.78
CA LEU A 16 -0.82 2.76 -3.02
C LEU A 16 0.52 2.66 -3.77
N GLN A 17 0.73 3.50 -4.80
CA GLN A 17 1.98 3.54 -5.54
C GLN A 17 3.14 4.01 -4.67
N MET A 18 2.94 5.07 -3.88
CA MET A 18 3.93 5.59 -2.95
C MET A 18 4.35 4.53 -1.93
N GLU A 19 3.38 3.83 -1.32
CA GLU A 19 3.65 2.79 -0.33
C GLU A 19 4.41 1.61 -0.94
N SER A 20 4.02 1.19 -2.15
CA SER A 20 4.70 0.11 -2.90
C SER A 20 6.15 0.46 -3.20
N ASN A 21 6.40 1.70 -3.63
CA ASN A 21 7.76 2.20 -3.87
C ASN A 21 8.59 2.26 -2.59
N SER A 22 8.00 2.66 -1.47
CA SER A 22 8.67 2.70 -0.16
C SER A 22 9.06 1.30 0.32
N VAL A 23 8.17 0.30 0.17
CA VAL A 23 8.49 -1.09 0.50
C VAL A 23 9.60 -1.65 -0.38
N ALA A 24 9.57 -1.37 -1.69
CA ALA A 24 10.62 -1.81 -2.60
C ALA A 24 12.00 -1.25 -2.19
N LYS A 25 12.07 0.03 -1.84
CA LYS A 25 13.29 0.67 -1.33
C LYS A 25 13.73 0.03 -0.01
N ALA A 26 12.82 -0.10 0.95
CA ALA A 26 13.14 -0.67 2.27
C ALA A 26 13.69 -2.09 2.16
N LYS A 27 13.11 -2.95 1.31
CA LYS A 27 13.63 -4.29 1.03
C LYS A 27 15.00 -4.27 0.38
N ALA A 28 15.23 -3.38 -0.58
CA ALA A 28 16.52 -3.26 -1.26
C ALA A 28 17.65 -2.80 -0.31
N THR A 29 17.32 -1.95 0.67
CA THR A 29 18.31 -1.43 1.64
C THR A 29 18.39 -2.25 2.92
N GLN A 30 17.45 -3.18 3.17
CA GLN A 30 17.37 -3.96 4.40
C GLN A 30 18.65 -4.75 4.69
N SER A 31 19.30 -5.29 3.65
CA SER A 31 20.53 -6.07 3.80
C SER A 31 21.74 -5.25 4.23
N LEU A 32 21.65 -3.92 4.17
CA LEU A 32 22.71 -3.01 4.61
C LEU A 32 22.65 -2.74 6.13
N ILE A 33 21.57 -3.15 6.80
CA ILE A 33 21.39 -2.97 8.23
C ILE A 33 22.16 -4.07 8.97
N GLN A 34 23.18 -3.67 9.74
CA GLN A 34 24.04 -4.58 10.49
C GLN A 34 23.58 -4.78 11.94
N ASP A 35 22.86 -3.82 12.50
CA ASP A 35 22.32 -3.91 13.86
C ASP A 35 21.07 -4.79 13.87
N ASP A 36 21.09 -5.85 14.69
CA ASP A 36 20.04 -6.88 14.70
C ASP A 36 18.69 -6.35 15.20
N GLU A 37 18.69 -5.42 16.16
CA GLU A 37 17.47 -4.80 16.66
C GLU A 37 16.85 -3.90 15.59
N MET A 38 17.67 -3.09 14.92
CA MET A 38 17.27 -2.26 13.80
C MET A 38 16.77 -3.09 12.61
N LEU A 39 17.42 -4.23 12.32
CA LEU A 39 17.00 -5.16 11.27
C LEU A 39 15.64 -5.78 11.59
N THR A 40 15.41 -6.14 12.85
CA THR A 40 14.14 -6.69 13.33
C THR A 40 13.02 -5.66 13.23
N LEU A 41 13.30 -4.41 13.62
CA LEU A 41 12.36 -3.30 13.48
C LEU A 41 12.04 -3.01 12.00
N ALA A 42 13.06 -2.98 11.14
CA ALA A 42 12.89 -2.78 9.71
C ALA A 42 12.05 -3.89 9.05
N LYS A 43 12.28 -5.16 9.40
CA LYS A 43 11.46 -6.31 8.96
C LYS A 43 9.99 -6.12 9.34
N SER A 44 9.75 -5.74 10.60
CA SER A 44 8.40 -5.52 11.12
C SER A 44 7.71 -4.35 10.41
N GLY A 45 8.43 -3.26 10.16
CA GLY A 45 7.94 -2.12 9.39
C GLY A 45 7.60 -2.47 7.94
N ILE A 46 8.44 -3.26 7.27
CA ILE A 46 8.17 -3.76 5.91
C ILE A 46 6.90 -4.61 5.91
N GLN A 47 6.77 -5.57 6.83
CA GLN A 47 5.56 -6.42 6.93
C GLN A 47 4.28 -5.61 7.17
N ALA A 48 4.33 -4.62 8.06
CA ALA A 48 3.19 -3.74 8.30
C ALA A 48 2.81 -2.93 7.04
N SER A 49 3.81 -2.49 6.27
CA SER A 49 3.60 -1.75 5.02
C SER A 49 3.02 -2.65 3.92
N GLU A 50 3.47 -3.90 3.81
CA GLU A 50 2.88 -4.90 2.91
C GLU A 50 1.41 -5.19 3.24
N ALA A 51 1.08 -5.28 4.54
CA ALA A 51 -0.31 -5.43 4.97
C ALA A 51 -1.17 -4.21 4.57
N ARG A 52 -0.63 -2.98 4.69
CA ARG A 52 -1.29 -1.76 4.22
C ARG A 52 -1.51 -1.77 2.71
N ILE A 53 -0.50 -2.14 1.92
CA ILE A 53 -0.61 -2.29 0.46
C ILE A 53 -1.75 -3.23 0.11
N LYS A 54 -1.79 -4.43 0.73
CA LYS A 54 -2.83 -5.43 0.46
C LYS A 54 -4.23 -4.90 0.81
N ASN A 55 -4.37 -4.22 1.94
CA ASN A 55 -5.66 -3.66 2.35
C ASN A 55 -6.10 -2.50 1.44
N LEU A 56 -5.18 -1.64 1.00
CA LEU A 56 -5.46 -0.57 0.04
C LEU A 56 -5.86 -1.12 -1.33
N GLN A 57 -5.15 -2.15 -1.83
CA GLN A 57 -5.51 -2.84 -3.07
C GLN A 57 -6.91 -3.45 -2.99
N LYS A 58 -7.21 -4.13 -1.88
CA LYS A 58 -8.54 -4.70 -1.65
C LYS A 58 -9.61 -3.62 -1.61
N PHE A 59 -9.38 -2.55 -0.85
CA PHE A 59 -10.31 -1.43 -0.74
C PHE A 59 -10.57 -0.74 -2.08
N ILE A 60 -9.51 -0.44 -2.84
CA ILE A 60 -9.65 0.12 -4.19
C ILE A 60 -10.46 -0.84 -5.06
N SER A 61 -10.10 -2.13 -5.11
CA SER A 61 -10.81 -3.12 -5.93
C SER A 61 -12.30 -3.23 -5.56
N GLU A 62 -12.64 -3.23 -4.28
CA GLU A 62 -14.03 -3.33 -3.81
C GLU A 62 -14.86 -2.10 -4.19
N ASN A 63 -14.24 -0.93 -4.29
CA ASN A 63 -14.92 0.33 -4.61
C ASN A 63 -14.84 0.71 -6.10
N ASP A 64 -13.89 0.16 -6.86
CA ASP A 64 -13.73 0.35 -8.32
C ASP A 64 -14.81 -0.44 -9.11
N ILE A 65 -15.31 -1.55 -8.54
CA ILE A 65 -16.36 -2.40 -9.14
C ILE A 65 -17.72 -1.69 -9.20
N VAL A 66 -17.92 -0.56 -8.51
CA VAL A 66 -19.22 0.15 -8.39
C VAL A 66 -19.44 1.21 -9.49
N ALA A 67 -18.56 1.30 -10.49
CA ALA A 67 -18.75 2.18 -11.65
C ALA A 67 -19.10 1.42 -12.95
N THR A 68 -19.30 0.09 -12.88
CA THR A 68 -19.74 -0.72 -14.02
C THR A 68 -21.16 -1.24 -13.80
N GLU A 69 -22.10 -0.36 -13.47
CA GLU A 69 -23.48 -0.60 -13.87
C GLU A 69 -23.62 -0.11 -15.31
N VAL A 70 -23.61 -1.09 -16.21
CA VAL A 70 -24.01 -0.94 -17.60
C VAL A 70 -25.52 -0.75 -17.59
N HIS A 71 -25.97 0.42 -18.05
CA HIS A 71 -27.27 0.80 -18.65
C HIS A 71 -27.80 2.14 -18.16
#